data_AF-A0A4Q1K846-F1
#
_entry.id   AF-A0A4Q1K846-F1
#
_cell.length_a   1.000
_cell.length_b   1.000
_cell.length_c   1.000
_cell.angle_alpha   90.00
_cell.angle_beta   90.00
_cell.angle_gamma   90.00
#
_symmetry.space_group_name_H-M   'P 1'
#
loop_
_entity.id
_entity.type
_entity.pdbx_description
1 polymer ?
#
loop_
_entity_poly.entity_id
_entity_poly.type
_entity_poly.pdbx_seq_one_letter_code
_entity_poly.pdbx_strand_id
1 'polypeptide(L)' 'MKKWDDATLKRWKEDPNNWKCGGLFYYNPEDPRLFPPKPIEWMGWTFNFANPKSVIAFVVIVGIVLGLIALI' A
#
# COMPACT_ATOMS: atom_id res chain seq x y z
N MET A 1 -5.99 -0.71 18.68
CA MET A 1 -5.88 -0.39 17.23
C MET A 1 -7.29 -0.35 16.67
N LYS A 2 -7.71 0.73 16.00
CA LYS A 2 -9.07 0.82 15.43
C LYS A 2 -9.22 -0.28 14.38
N LYS A 3 -10.16 -1.21 14.61
CA LYS A 3 -10.48 -2.28 13.67
C LYS A 3 -11.57 -1.76 12.74
N TRP A 4 -11.28 -1.72 11.45
CA TRP A 4 -12.25 -1.37 10.41
C TRP A 4 -13.12 -2.59 10.13
N ASP A 5 -14.40 -2.38 9.84
CA ASP A 5 -15.30 -3.45 9.47
C ASP A 5 -14.99 -3.97 8.05
N ASP A 6 -15.37 -5.22 7.78
CA ASP A 6 -15.04 -5.90 6.54
C ASP A 6 -15.67 -5.23 5.31
N ALA A 7 -16.83 -4.56 5.46
CA ALA A 7 -17.48 -3.86 4.36
C ALA A 7 -16.68 -2.61 3.95
N THR A 8 -16.18 -1.84 4.92
CA THR A 8 -15.27 -0.71 4.67
C THR A 8 -13.98 -1.17 3.99
N LEU A 9 -13.37 -2.25 4.50
CA LEU A 9 -12.14 -2.79 3.93
C LEU A 9 -12.34 -3.28 2.49
N LYS A 10 -13.47 -3.95 2.22
CA LYS A 10 -13.85 -4.42 0.89
C LYS A 10 -14.10 -3.24 -0.06
N ARG A 11 -14.86 -2.24 0.37
CA ARG A 11 -15.11 -1.01 -0.41
C ARG A 11 -13.80 -0.35 -0.83
N TRP A 12 -12.88 -0.13 0.10
CA TRP A 12 -11.59 0.48 -0.21
C TRP A 12 -10.74 -0.34 -1.19
N LYS A 13 -10.74 -1.67 -1.03
CA LYS A 13 -10.00 -2.59 -1.91
C LYS A 13 -10.57 -2.61 -3.34
N GLU A 14 -11.89 -2.60 -3.48
CA GLU A 14 -12.59 -2.77 -4.76
C GLU A 14 -12.84 -1.46 -5.52
N ASP A 15 -12.76 -0.30 -4.86
CA ASP A 15 -12.97 1.01 -5.51
C ASP A 15 -11.84 1.32 -6.51
N PRO A 16 -12.12 1.36 -7.83
CA PRO A 16 -11.11 1.63 -8.84
C PRO A 16 -10.48 3.03 -8.72
N ASN A 17 -11.16 3.99 -8.07
CA ASN A 17 -10.60 5.33 -7.86
C ASN A 17 -9.39 5.32 -6.92
N ASN A 18 -9.28 4.32 -6.05
CA ASN A 18 -8.14 4.15 -5.16
C ASN A 18 -6.92 3.55 -5.88
N TRP A 19 -7.06 3.13 -7.14
CA TRP A 19 -6.00 2.48 -7.90
C TRP A 19 -5.54 3.36 -9.07
N LYS A 20 -4.26 3.70 -9.10
CA LYS A 20 -3.62 4.54 -10.13
C LYS A 20 -2.72 3.71 -11.04
N CYS A 21 -2.40 4.26 -12.22
CA CYS A 21 -1.55 3.62 -13.22
C CYS A 21 -1.99 2.18 -13.56
N GLY A 22 -3.28 1.99 -13.82
CA GLY A 22 -3.82 0.68 -14.21
C GLY A 22 -3.80 -0.39 -13.10
N GLY A 23 -3.79 -0.01 -11.82
CA GLY A 23 -3.80 -0.95 -10.70
C GLY A 23 -2.46 -1.10 -9.96
N LEU A 24 -1.42 -0.39 -10.41
CA LEU A 24 -0.08 -0.51 -9.83
C LEU A 24 0.04 0.20 -8.48
N PHE A 25 -0.51 1.40 -8.35
CA PHE A 25 -0.36 2.21 -7.13
C PHE A 25 -1.68 2.37 -6.40
N TYR A 26 -1.68 2.08 -5.11
CA TYR A 26 -2.83 2.33 -4.25
C TYR A 26 -2.73 3.71 -3.60
N TYR A 27 -3.81 4.47 -3.66
CA TYR A 27 -3.91 5.82 -3.13
C TYR A 27 -5.29 6.03 -2.53
N ASN A 28 -5.40 5.95 -1.21
CA ASN A 28 -6.64 6.21 -0.49
C ASN A 28 -6.38 6.99 0.81
N PRO A 29 -6.71 8.29 0.89
CA PRO A 29 -6.52 9.09 2.10
C PRO A 29 -7.37 8.63 3.30
N GLU A 30 -8.47 7.92 3.06
CA GLU A 30 -9.36 7.43 4.12
C GLU A 30 -8.83 6.17 4.81
N ASP A 31 -7.96 5.42 4.12
CA ASP A 31 -7.39 4.17 4.60
C ASP A 31 -6.05 4.40 5.32
N PRO A 32 -5.99 4.31 6.66
CA PRO A 32 -4.77 4.60 7.40
C PRO A 32 -3.78 3.43 7.43
N ARG A 33 -4.08 2.30 6.76
CA ARG A 33 -3.16 1.16 6.69
C ARG A 33 -1.91 1.55 5.92
N LEU A 34 -0.75 1.10 6.40
CA LEU A 34 0.52 1.26 5.69
C LEU A 34 0.61 0.28 4.51
N PHE A 35 0.20 -0.97 4.76
CA PHE A 35 0.34 -2.07 3.81
C PHE A 35 -1.01 -2.72 3.47
N PRO A 36 -1.93 -2.04 2.78
CA PRO A 36 -3.19 -2.65 2.36
C PRO A 36 -2.95 -3.81 1.37
N PRO A 37 -3.87 -4.80 1.29
CA PRO A 37 -3.79 -5.88 0.33
C PRO A 37 -3.98 -5.36 -1.11
N LYS A 38 -3.33 -6.01 -2.08
CA LYS A 38 -3.60 -5.81 -3.51
C LYS A 38 -5.02 -6.33 -3.87
N PRO A 39 -5.61 -5.89 -5.00
CA PRO A 39 -6.94 -6.37 -5.42
C PRO A 39 -6.92 -7.88 -5.64
N ILE A 40 -5.85 -8.34 -6.29
CA ILE A 40 -5.55 -9.75 -6.54
C ILE A 40 -4.79 -10.29 -5.31
N GLU A 41 -5.42 -11.19 -4.56
CA GLU A 41 -4.95 -11.58 -3.21
C GLU A 41 -3.57 -12.24 -3.19
N TRP A 42 -3.24 -13.06 -4.21
CA TRP A 42 -1.95 -13.72 -4.28
C TRP A 42 -0.78 -12.76 -4.54
N MET A 43 -1.05 -11.54 -5.01
CA MET A 43 -0.03 -10.50 -5.18
C MET A 43 0.39 -9.85 -3.85
N GLY A 44 -0.23 -10.25 -2.73
CA GLY A 44 0.14 -9.80 -1.40
C GLY A 44 -0.33 -8.39 -1.10
N TRP A 45 0.58 -7.57 -0.54
CA TRP A 45 0.30 -6.23 -0.05
C TRP A 45 0.97 -5.15 -0.91
N THR A 46 0.54 -3.90 -0.73
CA THR A 46 1.08 -2.72 -1.41
C THR A 46 1.25 -1.59 -0.41
N PHE A 47 1.93 -0.51 -0.79
CA PHE A 47 1.96 0.72 0.00
C PHE A 47 0.76 1.60 -0.33
N ASN A 48 0.24 2.30 0.67
CA ASN A 48 -0.73 3.38 0.46
C ASN A 48 -0.03 4.72 0.27
N PHE A 49 0.06 5.19 -0.98
CA PHE A 49 0.75 6.43 -1.31
C PHE A 49 0.03 7.71 -0.86
N ALA A 50 -1.19 7.60 -0.32
CA ALA A 50 -1.87 8.72 0.33
C ALA A 50 -1.46 8.88 1.81
N ASN A 51 -0.74 7.92 2.39
CA ASN A 51 -0.35 7.91 3.80
C ASN A 51 1.15 8.24 3.95
N PRO A 52 1.53 9.38 4.55
CA PRO A 52 2.94 9.76 4.71
C PRO A 52 3.79 8.71 5.42
N LYS A 53 3.23 8.01 6.41
CA LYS A 53 3.94 6.93 7.13
C LYS A 53 4.21 5.73 6.22
N SER A 54 3.29 5.44 5.30
CA SER A 54 3.46 4.37 4.32
C SER A 54 4.54 4.75 3.31
N VAL A 55 4.59 6.01 2.88
CA VAL A 55 5.62 6.51 1.96
C VAL A 55 7.00 6.47 2.63
N ILE A 56 7.11 6.86 3.90
CA ILE A 56 8.36 6.71 4.66
C ILE A 56 8.81 5.24 4.70
N ALA A 57 7.89 4.31 5.01
CA ALA A 57 8.20 2.89 5.01
C ALA A 57 8.67 2.40 3.63
N PHE A 58 8.03 2.86 2.55
CA PHE A 58 8.44 2.56 1.17
C PHE A 58 9.87 3.02 0.89
N VAL A 59 10.19 4.28 1.20
CA VAL A 59 11.53 4.85 0.97
C VAL A 59 12.60 4.10 1.77
N VAL A 60 12.31 3.75 3.03
CA VAL A 60 13.24 2.97 3.86
C VAL A 60 13.50 1.59 3.26
N ILE A 61 12.45 0.87 2.86
CA ILE A 61 12.58 -0.47 2.25
C ILE A 61 13.38 -0.39 0.95
N VAL A 62 13.07 0.57 0.08
CA VAL A 62 13.81 0.80 -1.17
C VAL A 62 15.27 1.13 -0.88
N GLY A 63 15.54 2.00 0.08
CA GLY A 63 16.90 2.38 0.47
C GLY A 63 17.72 1.19 0.99
N ILE A 64 17.13 0.33 1.81
CA ILE A 64 17.77 -0.90 2.29
C ILE A 64 18.08 -1.83 1.11
N VAL A 65 17.11 -2.08 0.23
CA VAL A 65 17.31 -2.98 -0.92
C VAL A 65 18.41 -2.46 -1.86
N LEU A 66 18.40 -1.17 -2.19
CA LEU A 66 19.43 -0.56 -3.03
C LEU A 66 20.80 -0.57 -2.35
N GLY A 67 20.85 -0.31 -1.04
CA GLY A 67 22.08 -0.39 -0.25
C GLY A 67 22.67 -1.80 -0.25
N LEU A 68 21.84 -2.84 -0.10
CA LEU A 68 22.28 -4.23 -0.18
C LEU A 68 22.77 -4.60 -1.59
N ILE A 69 22.08 -4.15 -2.64
CA ILE A 69 22.51 -4.36 -4.03
C ILE A 69 23.86 -3.71 -4.30
N ALA A 70 24.11 -2.51 -3.77
CA ALA A 70 25.38 -1.80 -3.94
C ALA A 70 26.57 -2.43 -3.18
N LEU A 71 26.31 -3.37 -2.26
CA LEU A 71 27.34 -4.10 -1.51
C LEU A 71 27.77 -5.42 -2.18
N ILE A 72 27.11 -5.80 -3.27
CA ILE A 72 27.40 -6.99 -4.08
C ILE A 72 28.26 -6.55 -5.28
#